data_AF-A0A5C6P2T5-F1
#
_entry.id   AF-A0A5C6P2T5-F1
#
_cell.length_a   1.000
_cell.length_b   1.000
_cell.length_c   1.000
_cell.angle_alpha   90.00
_cell.angle_beta   90.00
_cell.angle_gamma   90.00
#
_symmetry.space_group_name_H-M   'P 1'
#
loop_
_entity.id
_entity.type
_entity.pdbx_description
1 polymer ?
#
loop_
_entity_poly.entity_id
_entity_poly.type
_entity_poly.pdbx_seq_one_letter_code
_entity_poly.pdbx_strand_id
1 'polypeptide(L)'
;MTQEEVCSSVSNHAESRRAARREQGHHRMLNIRQFLLLLWSFLQRWNLGCGFFWLLFALTTDTNLYLFWYKQDGTSSPQFILSRVKGDKGKTEDEFKERFSSTLNPTMKSAPLKIQELQLSDSAVYTVL
;
A
#
# COMPACT_ATOMS: atom_id res chain seq x y z
N MET A 1 -16.81 -79.28 3.33
CA MET A 1 -16.43 -77.91 3.70
C MET A 1 -15.03 -77.69 3.17
N THR A 2 -14.92 -76.96 2.06
CA THR A 2 -13.71 -76.90 1.22
C THR A 2 -12.72 -75.85 1.74
N GLN A 3 -11.41 -76.16 1.63
CA GLN A 3 -10.30 -75.29 2.09
C GLN A 3 -10.33 -73.87 1.48
N GLU A 4 -11.01 -73.70 0.35
CA GLU A 4 -11.09 -72.42 -0.36
C GLU A 4 -11.93 -71.36 0.36
N GLU A 5 -12.98 -71.76 1.11
CA GLU A 5 -13.82 -70.80 1.83
C GLU A 5 -13.13 -70.22 3.08
N VAL A 6 -12.25 -70.99 3.71
CA VAL A 6 -11.47 -70.55 4.87
C VAL A 6 -10.44 -69.49 4.46
N CYS A 7 -9.76 -69.67 3.32
CA CYS A 7 -8.79 -68.70 2.80
C CYS A 7 -9.45 -67.38 2.38
N SER A 8 -10.64 -67.43 1.77
CA SER A 8 -11.41 -66.24 1.41
C SER A 8 -11.84 -65.44 2.65
N SER A 9 -12.35 -66.11 3.69
CA SER A 9 -12.78 -65.48 4.94
C SER A 9 -11.62 -64.81 5.72
N VAL A 10 -10.45 -65.46 5.77
CA VAL A 10 -9.24 -64.90 6.42
C VAL A 10 -8.70 -63.69 5.66
N SER A 11 -8.73 -63.71 4.31
CA SER A 11 -8.32 -62.58 3.48
C SER A 11 -9.22 -61.36 3.70
N ASN A 12 -10.54 -61.56 3.70
CA ASN A 12 -11.52 -60.49 3.90
C ASN A 12 -11.41 -59.87 5.31
N HIS A 13 -11.17 -60.69 6.35
CA HIS A 13 -10.94 -60.18 7.71
C HIS A 13 -9.58 -59.44 7.83
N ALA A 14 -8.55 -59.82 7.08
CA ALA A 14 -7.27 -59.12 7.04
C ALA A 14 -7.38 -57.78 6.30
N GLU A 15 -8.14 -57.71 5.22
CA GLU A 15 -8.40 -56.48 4.47
C GLU A 15 -9.30 -55.51 5.23
N SER A 16 -10.35 -55.99 5.90
CA SER A 16 -11.21 -55.17 6.76
C SER A 16 -10.42 -54.53 7.92
N ARG A 17 -9.48 -55.26 8.53
CA ARG A 17 -8.55 -54.73 9.55
C ARG A 17 -7.55 -53.70 8.98
N ARG A 18 -7.20 -53.79 7.69
CA ARG A 18 -6.33 -52.81 7.00
C ARG A 18 -7.11 -51.56 6.56
N ALA A 19 -8.37 -51.70 6.18
CA ALA A 19 -9.27 -50.60 5.84
C ALA A 19 -9.61 -49.77 7.10
N ALA A 20 -9.96 -50.41 8.21
CA ALA A 20 -10.19 -49.74 9.49
C ALA A 20 -8.94 -49.03 10.04
N ARG A 21 -7.73 -49.58 9.83
CA ARG A 21 -6.47 -48.89 10.16
C ARG A 21 -6.17 -47.70 9.23
N ARG A 22 -6.67 -47.69 7.99
CA ARG A 22 -6.48 -46.56 7.06
C ARG A 22 -7.42 -45.40 7.38
N GLU A 23 -8.66 -45.67 7.81
CA GLU A 23 -9.61 -44.62 8.23
C GLU A 23 -9.25 -44.02 9.61
N GLN A 24 -8.69 -44.82 10.52
CA GLN A 24 -8.20 -44.31 11.82
C GLN A 24 -6.94 -43.41 11.71
N GLY A 25 -6.32 -43.30 10.54
CA GLY A 25 -5.22 -42.38 10.28
C GLY A 25 -5.64 -40.99 9.76
N HIS A 26 -6.93 -40.78 9.46
CA HIS A 26 -7.44 -39.53 8.87
C HIS A 26 -8.06 -38.57 9.88
N HIS A 27 -8.24 -38.99 11.13
CA HIS A 27 -8.46 -38.10 12.27
C HIS A 27 -7.17 -37.85 13.04
N ARG A 28 -6.14 -37.35 12.35
CA ARG A 28 -5.09 -36.60 13.05
C ARG A 28 -5.73 -35.26 13.40
N MET A 29 -6.19 -35.11 14.63
CA MET A 29 -6.42 -33.79 15.22
C MET A 29 -5.15 -32.98 14.94
N LEU A 30 -5.22 -32.06 13.98
CA LEU A 30 -4.13 -31.14 13.73
C LEU A 30 -3.93 -30.39 15.04
N ASN A 31 -2.83 -30.69 15.73
CA ASN A 31 -2.45 -29.96 16.92
C ASN A 31 -2.49 -28.46 16.59
N ILE A 32 -2.85 -27.61 17.55
CA ILE A 32 -2.90 -26.15 17.37
C ILE A 32 -1.61 -25.66 16.69
N ARG A 33 -0.47 -26.29 16.97
CA ARG A 33 0.81 -26.06 16.27
C ARG A 33 0.77 -26.32 14.76
N GLN A 34 0.17 -27.42 14.30
CA GLN A 34 0.02 -27.72 12.88
C GLN A 34 -0.98 -26.77 12.20
N PHE A 35 -2.06 -26.38 12.90
CA PHE A 35 -3.01 -25.38 12.39
C PHE A 35 -2.36 -24.00 12.29
N LEU A 36 -1.58 -23.58 13.30
CA LEU A 36 -0.80 -22.35 13.28
C LEU A 36 0.29 -22.38 12.21
N LEU A 37 0.95 -23.52 11.97
CA LEU A 37 1.93 -23.67 10.90
C LEU A 37 1.27 -23.61 9.52
N LEU A 38 0.10 -24.24 9.34
CA LEU A 38 -0.65 -24.14 8.08
C LEU A 38 -1.20 -22.74 7.88
N LEU A 39 -1.69 -22.07 8.93
CA LEU A 39 -2.12 -20.68 8.90
C LEU A 39 -0.96 -19.74 8.58
N TRP A 40 0.22 -19.96 9.19
CA TRP A 40 1.46 -19.25 8.87
C TRP A 40 1.88 -19.48 7.42
N SER A 41 1.79 -20.72 6.94
CA SER A 41 2.05 -21.09 5.55
C SER A 41 1.04 -20.45 4.59
N PHE A 42 -0.21 -20.30 5.01
CA PHE A 42 -1.29 -19.67 4.26
C PHE A 42 -1.09 -18.15 4.17
N LEU A 43 -0.69 -17.52 5.27
CA LEU A 43 -0.32 -16.11 5.35
C LEU A 43 0.93 -15.82 4.50
N GLN A 44 1.89 -16.74 4.45
CA GLN A 44 3.09 -16.63 3.62
C GLN A 44 2.82 -16.91 2.13
N ARG A 45 1.77 -17.68 1.81
CA ARG A 45 1.30 -17.95 0.45
C ARG A 45 0.48 -16.80 -0.14
N TRP A 46 -0.10 -15.94 0.68
CA TRP A 46 -0.42 -14.57 0.29
C TRP A 46 0.86 -13.73 0.27
N ASN A 47 1.67 -13.94 -0.76
CA ASN A 47 2.75 -13.05 -1.15
C ASN A 47 2.20 -11.72 -1.74
N LEU A 48 1.25 -11.10 -1.03
CA LEU A 48 0.85 -9.70 -1.14
C LEU A 48 1.36 -8.89 0.07
N GLY A 49 1.87 -9.54 1.12
CA GLY A 49 2.18 -8.89 2.40
C GLY A 49 3.51 -8.15 2.49
N CYS A 50 4.42 -8.32 1.53
CA CYS A 50 5.71 -7.62 1.58
C CYS A 50 5.87 -6.69 0.38
N GLY A 51 5.76 -7.19 -0.86
CA GLY A 51 5.96 -6.37 -2.06
C GLY A 51 4.87 -5.32 -2.29
N PHE A 52 3.59 -5.69 -2.15
CA PHE A 52 2.48 -4.73 -2.28
C PHE A 52 2.42 -3.78 -1.10
N PHE A 53 2.71 -4.24 0.12
CA PHE A 53 2.83 -3.35 1.27
C PHE A 53 4.03 -2.41 1.14
N TRP A 54 5.17 -2.86 0.62
CA TRP A 54 6.33 -1.99 0.38
C TRP A 54 6.11 -1.04 -0.80
N LEU A 55 5.34 -1.44 -1.82
CA LEU A 55 5.00 -0.59 -2.97
C LEU A 55 3.88 0.41 -2.62
N LEU A 56 2.90 -0.01 -1.82
CA LEU A 56 1.90 0.85 -1.20
C LEU A 56 2.54 1.80 -0.19
N PHE A 57 3.47 1.30 0.64
CA PHE A 57 4.25 2.11 1.57
C PHE A 57 5.15 3.09 0.80
N ALA A 58 5.92 2.64 -0.19
CA ALA A 58 6.75 3.49 -1.05
C ALA A 58 5.94 4.58 -1.76
N LEU A 59 4.73 4.24 -2.23
CA LEU A 59 3.80 5.19 -2.85
C LEU A 59 3.22 6.19 -1.82
N THR A 60 3.04 5.78 -0.56
CA THR A 60 2.67 6.68 0.54
C THR A 60 3.85 7.49 1.09
N THR A 61 5.09 7.02 0.89
CA THR A 61 6.31 7.67 1.38
C THR A 61 6.91 8.64 0.38
N ASP A 62 6.19 9.03 -0.67
CA ASP A 62 6.50 10.27 -1.38
C ASP A 62 6.18 11.44 -0.43
N THR A 63 6.99 11.53 0.62
CA THR A 63 6.85 12.41 1.78
C THR A 63 7.32 13.80 1.43
N ASN A 64 8.07 13.95 0.35
CA ASN A 64 8.74 15.19 0.05
C ASN A 64 7.97 15.92 -1.05
N LEU A 65 6.78 16.42 -0.67
CA LEU A 65 6.02 17.33 -1.51
C LEU A 65 6.72 18.69 -1.50
N TYR A 66 7.30 19.04 -2.64
CA TYR A 66 7.81 20.37 -2.93
C TYR A 66 6.91 20.98 -4.00
N LEU A 67 6.37 22.16 -3.71
CA LEU A 67 5.59 22.93 -4.67
C LEU A 67 6.22 24.31 -4.80
N PHE A 68 6.45 24.74 -6.04
CA PHE A 68 7.02 26.04 -6.37
C PHE A 68 6.05 26.83 -7.22
N TRP A 69 5.79 28.07 -6.83
CA TRP A 69 4.93 28.99 -7.55
C TRP A 69 5.76 30.01 -8.30
N TYR A 70 5.45 30.18 -9.58
CA TYR A 70 6.08 31.14 -10.46
C TYR A 70 5.03 32.07 -11.09
N LYS A 71 5.42 33.33 -11.30
CA LYS A 71 4.68 34.35 -12.05
C LYS A 71 5.42 34.62 -13.35
N GLN A 72 4.72 34.63 -14.47
CA GLN A 72 5.28 35.01 -15.76
C GLN A 72 4.50 36.19 -16.34
N ASP A 73 5.18 37.34 -16.40
CA ASP A 73 4.62 38.59 -16.89
C ASP A 73 4.92 38.74 -18.40
N GLY A 74 3.96 38.39 -19.25
CA GLY A 74 4.11 38.45 -20.71
C GLY A 74 5.25 37.58 -21.24
N THR A 75 6.24 38.18 -21.91
CA THR A 75 7.41 37.48 -22.48
C THR A 75 8.61 37.41 -21.52
N SER A 76 8.46 37.88 -20.28
CA SER A 76 9.53 37.80 -19.28
C SER A 76 9.79 36.36 -18.84
N SER A 77 10.96 36.12 -18.25
CA SER A 77 11.28 34.85 -17.62
C SER A 77 10.42 34.61 -16.38
N PRO A 78 10.04 33.36 -16.06
CA PRO A 78 9.31 33.05 -14.84
C PRO A 78 10.03 33.57 -13.59
N GLN A 79 9.32 34.35 -12.79
CA GLN A 79 9.79 34.89 -11.51
C GLN A 79 9.27 34.02 -10.37
N PHE A 80 10.14 33.72 -9.42
CA PHE A 80 9.77 32.92 -8.26
C PHE A 80 8.92 33.75 -7.28
N ILE A 81 7.79 33.19 -6.83
CA ILE A 81 6.90 33.82 -5.85
C ILE A 81 7.15 33.21 -4.47
N LEU A 82 6.93 31.90 -4.36
CA LEU A 82 7.00 31.16 -3.11
C LEU A 82 7.13 29.66 -3.35
N SER A 83 7.61 28.96 -2.33
CA SER A 83 7.65 27.51 -2.27
C SER A 83 6.96 26.99 -1.02
N ARG A 84 6.44 25.78 -1.10
CA ARG A 84 5.84 25.05 0.01
C ARG A 84 6.42 23.65 0.07
N VAL A 85 6.78 23.24 1.27
CA VAL A 85 7.44 21.96 1.54
C VAL A 85 6.66 21.24 2.63
N LYS A 86 6.46 19.94 2.50
CA LYS A 86 5.85 19.16 3.59
C LYS A 86 6.74 19.22 4.84
N GLY A 87 6.19 19.71 5.95
CA GLY A 87 6.91 19.81 7.23
C GLY A 87 7.66 21.13 7.45
N ASP A 88 7.63 22.06 6.49
CA ASP A 88 8.21 23.40 6.63
C ASP A 88 7.30 24.45 5.97
N LYS A 89 7.51 25.74 6.28
CA LYS A 89 6.79 26.84 5.61
C LYS A 89 7.29 27.09 4.18
N GLY A 90 8.47 26.58 3.82
CA GLY A 90 9.14 26.88 2.56
C GLY A 90 9.65 28.32 2.51
N LYS A 91 9.93 28.82 1.30
CA LYS A 91 10.41 30.19 1.08
C LYS A 91 9.32 31.05 0.44
N THR A 92 9.35 32.35 0.67
CA THR A 92 8.47 33.32 0.01
C THR A 92 9.31 34.56 -0.19
N GLU A 93 9.33 35.10 -1.41
CA GLU A 93 10.08 36.33 -1.69
C GLU A 93 9.46 37.51 -0.93
N ASP A 94 10.31 38.42 -0.49
CA ASP A 94 9.89 39.55 0.36
C ASP A 94 8.86 40.45 -0.34
N GLU A 95 8.96 40.61 -1.66
CA GLU A 95 8.00 41.36 -2.49
C GLU A 95 6.58 40.77 -2.42
N PHE A 96 6.46 39.46 -2.30
CA PHE A 96 5.18 38.76 -2.37
C PHE A 96 4.63 38.35 -1.00
N LYS A 97 5.41 38.47 0.07
CA LYS A 97 5.09 37.94 1.40
C LYS A 97 3.82 38.53 2.03
N GLU A 98 3.50 39.78 1.75
CA GLU A 98 2.31 40.45 2.31
C GLU A 98 1.02 40.10 1.55
N ARG A 99 1.12 39.93 0.22
CA ARG A 99 -0.05 39.77 -0.66
C ARG A 99 -0.29 38.32 -1.08
N PHE A 100 0.76 37.53 -1.23
CA PHE A 100 0.68 36.16 -1.72
C PHE A 100 0.89 35.18 -0.58
N SER A 101 -0.07 34.27 -0.43
CA SER A 101 0.01 33.20 0.54
C SER A 101 -0.45 31.90 -0.08
N SER A 102 0.24 30.81 0.23
CA SER A 102 -0.18 29.47 -0.14
C SER A 102 -0.19 28.57 1.08
N THR A 103 -1.09 27.60 1.11
CA THR A 103 -1.19 26.61 2.18
C THR A 103 -1.11 25.22 1.56
N LEU A 104 -0.08 24.45 1.92
CA LEU A 104 0.10 23.08 1.44
C LEU A 104 -0.95 22.16 2.07
N ASN A 105 -1.70 21.46 1.23
CA ASN A 105 -2.53 20.33 1.59
C ASN A 105 -1.81 19.03 1.20
N PRO A 106 -1.10 18.38 2.14
CA PRO A 106 -0.33 17.18 1.85
C PRO A 106 -1.21 15.98 1.50
N THR A 107 -2.47 15.95 1.94
CA THR A 107 -3.43 14.87 1.64
C THR A 107 -3.89 14.94 0.19
N MET A 108 -4.17 16.16 -0.31
CA MET A 108 -4.62 16.39 -1.68
C MET A 108 -3.50 16.71 -2.66
N LYS A 109 -2.24 16.72 -2.19
CA LYS A 109 -1.05 17.11 -2.98
C LYS A 109 -1.25 18.44 -3.72
N SER A 110 -1.89 19.41 -3.05
CA SER A 110 -2.23 20.71 -3.64
C SER A 110 -1.80 21.85 -2.72
N ALA A 111 -1.54 23.03 -3.27
CA ALA A 111 -1.19 24.20 -2.48
C ALA A 111 -1.80 25.46 -3.11
N PRO A 112 -3.11 25.73 -2.90
CA PRO A 112 -3.78 26.86 -3.54
C PRO A 112 -3.06 28.18 -3.24
N LEU A 113 -2.82 28.98 -4.28
CA LEU A 113 -2.27 30.32 -4.18
C LEU A 113 -3.39 31.32 -3.91
N LYS A 114 -3.26 32.08 -2.83
CA LYS A 114 -4.15 33.17 -2.44
C LYS A 114 -3.43 34.48 -2.65
N ILE A 115 -4.07 35.37 -3.39
CA ILE A 115 -3.58 36.71 -3.68
C ILE A 115 -4.53 37.68 -2.98
N GLN A 116 -3.99 38.48 -2.07
CA GLN A 116 -4.70 39.55 -1.38
C GLN A 116 -4.54 40.85 -2.18
N GLU A 117 -5.59 41.68 -2.15
CA GLU A 117 -5.64 42.96 -2.85
C GLU A 117 -5.28 42.81 -4.34
N LEU A 118 -6.15 42.17 -5.12
CA LEU A 118 -5.90 41.90 -6.54
C LEU A 118 -5.68 43.21 -7.32
N GLN A 119 -4.56 43.33 -8.00
CA GLN A 119 -4.18 44.49 -8.82
C GLN A 119 -4.12 44.12 -10.31
N LEU A 120 -4.29 45.11 -11.19
CA LEU A 120 -4.16 44.90 -12.64
C LEU A 120 -2.77 44.40 -13.04
N SER A 121 -1.73 44.77 -12.28
CA SER A 121 -0.33 44.31 -12.43
C SER A 121 -0.13 42.82 -12.10
N ASP A 122 -1.11 42.17 -11.48
CA ASP A 122 -1.06 40.73 -11.19
C ASP A 122 -1.55 39.88 -12.38
N SER A 123 -2.00 40.52 -13.47
CA SER A 123 -2.40 39.82 -14.70
C SER A 123 -1.19 39.15 -15.34
N ALA A 124 -1.05 37.85 -15.10
CA ALA A 124 0.11 37.07 -15.46
C ALA A 124 -0.25 35.59 -15.60
N VAL A 125 0.69 34.79 -16.13
CA VAL A 125 0.58 33.34 -16.13
C VAL A 125 1.20 32.81 -14.84
N TYR A 126 0.44 32.01 -14.09
CA TYR A 126 0.90 31.39 -12.86
C TYR A 126 1.17 29.91 -13.10
N THR A 127 2.42 29.50 -12.89
CA THR A 127 2.86 28.11 -13.09
C THR A 127 3.25 27.50 -11.75
N VAL A 128 2.82 26.25 -11.53
CA VAL A 128 3.20 25.45 -10.37
C VAL A 128 4.08 24.27 -10.82
N LEU A 129 5.20 24.05 -10.13
CA LEU A 129 6.12 22.93 -10.32
C LEU A 129 6.20 22.07 -9.07
#